data_AF-A0A1E7KS09-F1
#
_entry.id   AF-A0A1E7KS09-F1
#
_cell.length_a   1.000
_cell.length_b   1.000
_cell.length_c   1.000
_cell.angle_alpha   90.00
_cell.angle_beta   90.00
_cell.angle_gamma   90.00
#
_symmetry.space_group_name_H-M   'P 1'
#
loop_
_entity.id
_entity.type
_entity.pdbx_description
1 polymer ?
#
loop_
_entity_poly.entity_id
_entity_poly.type
_entity_poly.pdbx_seq_one_letter_code
_entity_poly.pdbx_strand_id
1 'polypeptide(L)'
;GVWSTADACRLVTARGRLMDALPEGGAMVAVQAGEDEVLPLLADRTHEVCLAAVNGPRSVVLSGDEAAVLEVAAGLAEDGRRTRRLQVSHAFHSPR
;
A
#
# COMPACT_ATOMS: atom_id res chain seq x y z
N GLY A 1 -28.91 -4.58 4.02
CA GLY A 1 -27.55 -4.17 3.61
C GLY A 1 -27.57 -3.79 2.14
N VAL A 2 -26.48 -3.22 1.61
CA VAL A 2 -26.40 -2.85 0.19
C VAL A 2 -26.49 -4.10 -0.70
N TRP A 3 -25.90 -5.23 -0.28
CA TRP A 3 -25.86 -6.48 -1.04
C TRP A 3 -26.50 -7.65 -0.28
N SER A 4 -26.91 -8.69 -1.02
CA SER A 4 -27.28 -9.99 -0.45
C SER A 4 -26.02 -10.72 0.04
N THR A 5 -26.17 -11.62 1.02
CA THR A 5 -25.04 -12.45 1.50
C THR A 5 -24.44 -13.28 0.38
N ALA A 6 -25.27 -13.86 -0.48
CA ALA A 6 -24.80 -14.68 -1.61
C ALA A 6 -23.95 -13.86 -2.60
N ASP A 7 -24.34 -12.61 -2.89
CA ASP A 7 -23.58 -11.74 -3.79
C ASP A 7 -22.30 -11.23 -3.15
N ALA A 8 -22.32 -10.90 -1.85
CA ALA A 8 -21.11 -10.55 -1.11
C ALA A 8 -20.09 -11.71 -1.10
N CYS A 9 -20.53 -12.94 -0.85
CA CYS A 9 -19.69 -14.13 -0.91
C CYS A 9 -19.11 -14.37 -2.31
N ARG A 10 -19.92 -14.19 -3.36
CA ARG A 10 -19.47 -14.31 -4.75
C ARG A 10 -18.35 -13.31 -5.07
N LEU A 11 -18.54 -12.03 -4.72
CA LEU A 11 -17.52 -11.00 -4.97
C LEU A 11 -16.22 -11.29 -4.22
N VAL A 12 -16.28 -11.50 -2.90
CA VAL A 12 -15.05 -11.64 -2.09
C VAL A 12 -14.23 -12.85 -2.51
N THR A 13 -14.91 -13.94 -2.91
CA THR A 13 -14.26 -15.14 -3.44
C THR A 13 -13.59 -14.86 -4.79
N ALA A 14 -14.32 -14.20 -5.71
CA ALA A 14 -13.76 -13.84 -7.02
C ALA A 14 -12.55 -12.90 -6.87
N ARG A 15 -12.64 -11.90 -5.98
CA ARG A 15 -11.55 -10.98 -5.66
C ARG A 15 -10.34 -11.71 -5.09
N GLY A 16 -10.53 -12.56 -4.08
CA GLY A 16 -9.45 -13.32 -3.46
C GLY A 16 -8.68 -14.17 -4.48
N ARG A 17 -9.39 -14.90 -5.34
CA ARG A 17 -8.77 -15.69 -6.42
C ARG A 17 -7.99 -14.83 -7.41
N LEU A 18 -8.51 -13.67 -7.78
CA LEU A 18 -7.82 -12.76 -8.70
C LEU A 18 -6.57 -12.15 -8.06
N MET A 19 -6.62 -11.80 -6.77
CA MET A 19 -5.45 -11.30 -6.04
C MET A 19 -4.36 -12.37 -5.91
N ASP A 20 -4.75 -13.61 -5.62
CA ASP A 20 -3.82 -14.75 -5.49
C ASP A 20 -3.11 -15.10 -6.80
N ALA A 21 -3.77 -14.87 -7.94
CA ALA A 21 -3.23 -15.15 -9.26
C ALA A 21 -2.25 -14.09 -9.79
N LEU A 22 -2.09 -12.95 -9.09
CA LEU A 22 -1.13 -11.91 -9.49
C LEU A 22 0.31 -12.35 -9.20
N PRO A 23 1.30 -11.92 -9.99
CA PRO A 23 2.70 -12.15 -9.68
C PRO A 23 3.04 -11.61 -8.28
N GLU A 24 3.63 -12.43 -7.44
CA GLU A 24 4.12 -11.99 -6.13
C GLU A 24 5.20 -10.91 -6.26
N GLY A 25 5.38 -10.15 -5.17
CA GLY A 25 6.45 -9.18 -5.04
C GLY A 25 5.96 -7.75 -4.82
N GLY A 26 6.94 -6.84 -4.74
CA GLY A 26 6.71 -5.50 -4.23
C GLY A 26 6.59 -5.49 -2.69
N ALA A 27 6.31 -4.32 -2.14
CA ALA A 27 6.18 -4.15 -0.70
C ALA A 27 5.03 -3.22 -0.35
N MET A 28 4.52 -3.36 0.87
CA MET A 28 3.67 -2.36 1.51
C MET A 28 4.26 -1.98 2.88
N VAL A 29 4.29 -0.69 3.18
CA VAL A 29 4.84 -0.16 4.44
C VAL A 29 3.85 0.82 5.06
N ALA A 30 3.45 0.56 6.30
CA ALA A 30 2.71 1.53 7.10
C ALA A 30 3.67 2.60 7.64
N VAL A 31 3.28 3.87 7.53
CA VAL A 31 4.07 5.02 7.99
C VAL A 31 3.20 5.88 8.90
N GLN A 32 3.77 6.30 10.03
CA GLN A 32 3.16 7.29 10.90
C GLN A 32 3.49 8.72 10.42
N ALA A 33 2.90 9.12 9.30
CA ALA A 33 3.03 10.45 8.70
C ALA A 33 1.71 10.86 8.02
N GLY A 34 1.56 12.15 7.73
CA GLY A 34 0.47 12.69 6.92
C GLY A 34 0.65 12.44 5.42
N GLU A 35 -0.44 12.57 4.67
CA GLU A 35 -0.42 12.51 3.21
C GLU A 35 0.41 13.66 2.62
N ASP A 36 0.29 14.86 3.20
CA ASP A 36 1.02 16.07 2.83
C ASP A 36 2.54 15.95 3.01
N GLU A 37 2.98 15.18 4.00
CA GLU A 37 4.40 14.87 4.20
C GLU A 37 4.93 13.87 3.16
N VAL A 38 4.08 12.93 2.72
CA VAL A 38 4.50 11.78 1.91
C VAL A 38 4.39 12.04 0.41
N LEU A 39 3.32 12.69 -0.06
CA LEU A 39 3.10 12.93 -1.49
C LEU A 39 4.27 13.64 -2.19
N PRO A 40 4.93 14.66 -1.61
CA PRO A 40 6.08 15.30 -2.24
C PRO A 40 7.24 14.34 -2.51
N LEU A 41 7.42 13.32 -1.66
CA LEU A 41 8.49 12.31 -1.80
C LEU A 41 8.21 11.31 -2.93
N LEU A 42 6.96 11.24 -3.41
CA LEU A 42 6.53 10.29 -4.44
C LEU A 42 6.45 10.91 -5.84
N ALA A 43 6.52 12.24 -5.95
CA ALA A 43 6.19 12.98 -7.18
C ALA A 43 6.95 12.46 -8.42
N ASP A 44 8.25 12.20 -8.28
CA ASP A 44 9.11 11.76 -9.40
C ASP A 44 9.13 10.22 -9.59
N ARG A 45 8.43 9.46 -8.75
CA ARG A 45 8.45 7.99 -8.72
C ARG A 45 7.07 7.34 -8.61
N THR A 46 6.03 8.04 -9.07
CA THR A 46 4.62 7.58 -9.01
C THR A 46 4.35 6.25 -9.75
N HIS A 47 5.25 5.85 -10.66
CA HIS A 47 5.20 4.56 -11.35
C HIS A 47 5.80 3.40 -10.53
N GLU A 48 6.62 3.70 -9.54
CA GLU A 48 7.30 2.73 -8.66
C GLU A 48 6.63 2.64 -7.29
N VAL A 49 6.14 3.76 -6.74
CA VAL A 49 5.58 3.84 -5.38
C VAL A 49 4.30 4.68 -5.37
N CYS A 50 3.30 4.18 -4.66
CA CYS A 50 2.01 4.85 -4.48
C CYS A 50 1.67 5.01 -2.99
N LEU A 51 0.85 6.02 -2.72
CA LEU A 51 0.11 6.12 -1.47
C LEU A 51 -1.09 5.16 -1.53
N ALA A 52 -0.90 3.95 -1.01
CA ALA A 52 -1.89 2.86 -1.04
C ALA A 52 -3.15 3.20 -0.25
N ALA A 53 -2.99 3.87 0.90
CA ALA A 53 -4.09 4.22 1.78
C ALA A 53 -3.76 5.42 2.68
N VAL A 54 -4.79 6.22 2.96
CA VAL A 54 -4.81 7.24 4.02
C VAL A 54 -5.76 6.76 5.11
N ASN A 55 -5.23 6.14 6.15
CA ASN A 55 -6.01 5.61 7.29
C ASN A 55 -6.31 6.69 8.34
N GLY A 56 -5.62 7.82 8.27
CA GLY A 56 -5.86 9.00 9.10
C GLY A 56 -4.81 10.08 8.91
N PRO A 57 -4.91 11.22 9.61
CA PRO A 57 -4.04 12.38 9.40
C PRO A 57 -2.55 12.14 9.65
N ARG A 58 -2.19 11.05 10.34
CA ARG A 58 -0.80 10.64 10.59
C ARG A 58 -0.63 9.13 10.38
N SER A 59 -1.42 8.53 9.51
CA SER A 59 -1.38 7.09 9.26
C SER A 59 -1.66 6.83 7.80
N VAL A 60 -0.61 6.49 7.08
CA VAL A 60 -0.65 6.18 5.65
C VAL A 60 0.04 4.85 5.35
N VAL A 61 -0.20 4.31 4.17
CA VAL A 61 0.48 3.11 3.66
C VAL A 61 1.09 3.41 2.31
N LEU A 62 2.36 3.07 2.14
CA LEU A 62 3.06 3.06 0.86
C LEU A 62 2.98 1.67 0.24
N SER A 63 2.88 1.59 -1.09
CA SER A 63 2.89 0.33 -1.83
C SER A 63 3.54 0.48 -3.20
N GLY A 64 4.23 -0.55 -3.67
CA GLY A 64 4.81 -0.58 -5.02
C GLY A 64 6.04 -1.46 -5.11
N ASP A 65 6.98 -1.08 -5.97
CA ASP A 65 8.29 -1.70 -6.14
C ASP A 65 9.03 -1.75 -4.80
N GLU A 66 9.51 -2.95 -4.43
CA GLU A 66 10.04 -3.17 -3.09
C GLU A 66 11.19 -2.22 -2.75
N ALA A 67 12.17 -2.07 -3.66
CA ALA A 67 13.31 -1.19 -3.44
C ALA A 67 12.86 0.26 -3.23
N ALA A 68 11.97 0.75 -4.08
CA ALA A 68 11.50 2.12 -4.05
C ALA A 68 10.66 2.42 -2.79
N VAL A 69 9.77 1.50 -2.40
CA VAL A 69 8.97 1.60 -1.16
C VAL A 69 9.88 1.64 0.07
N LEU A 70 10.88 0.74 0.12
CA LEU A 70 11.80 0.65 1.26
C LEU A 70 12.72 1.87 1.35
N GLU A 71 13.14 2.44 0.23
CA GLU A 71 13.94 3.66 0.18
C GLU A 71 13.16 4.85 0.76
N VAL A 72 11.92 5.09 0.31
CA VAL A 72 11.07 6.18 0.83
C VAL A 72 10.78 5.96 2.32
N ALA A 73 10.47 4.72 2.72
CA ALA A 73 10.22 4.38 4.12
C ALA A 73 11.47 4.56 5.01
N ALA A 74 12.67 4.30 4.48
CA ALA A 74 13.91 4.51 5.20
C ALA A 74 14.17 6.00 5.42
N GLY A 75 14.02 6.84 4.39
CA GLY A 75 14.16 8.30 4.54
C GLY A 75 13.19 8.87 5.58
N LEU A 76 11.93 8.44 5.55
CA LEU A 76 10.95 8.83 6.57
C LEU A 76 11.34 8.34 7.98
N ALA A 77 11.95 7.17 8.10
CA ALA A 77 12.44 6.65 9.37
C ALA A 77 13.63 7.46 9.91
N GLU A 78 14.54 7.89 9.04
CA GLU A 78 15.65 8.80 9.36
C GLU A 78 15.12 10.16 9.86
N ASP A 79 14.00 10.64 9.30
CA ASP A 79 13.27 11.83 9.76
C ASP A 79 12.43 11.59 11.04
N GLY A 80 12.62 10.44 11.70
CA GLY A 80 12.01 10.09 12.98
C GLY A 80 10.57 9.58 12.88
N ARG A 81 10.07 9.22 11.69
CA ARG A 81 8.75 8.61 11.53
C ARG A 81 8.81 7.11 11.83
N ARG A 82 7.77 6.59 12.48
CA ARG A 82 7.65 5.12 12.66
C ARG A 82 7.19 4.48 11.36
N THR A 83 7.93 3.49 10.88
CA THR A 83 7.58 2.69 9.71
C THR A 83 7.48 1.21 10.07
N ARG A 84 6.62 0.48 9.36
CA ARG A 84 6.43 -0.98 9.54
C ARG A 84 6.09 -1.66 8.23
N ARG A 85 6.96 -2.57 7.78
CA ARG A 85 6.67 -3.45 6.64
C ARG A 85 5.49 -4.37 6.96
N LEU A 86 4.50 -4.40 6.06
CA LEU A 86 3.33 -5.27 6.19
C LEU A 86 3.67 -6.68 5.71
N GLN A 87 3.10 -7.68 6.37
CA GLN A 87 3.24 -9.09 5.97
C GLN A 87 2.17 -9.40 4.93
N VAL A 88 2.49 -9.12 3.67
CA VAL A 88 1.64 -9.33 2.50
C VAL A 88 2.50 -9.84 1.34
N SER A 89 1.89 -10.58 0.42
CA SER A 89 2.54 -11.17 -0.76
C SER A 89 2.71 -10.20 -1.93
N HIS A 90 1.94 -9.11 -1.94
CA HIS A 90 1.85 -8.19 -3.08
C HIS A 90 1.82 -6.72 -2.64
N ALA A 91 2.21 -5.84 -3.55
CA ALA A 91 2.00 -4.40 -3.45
C ALA A 91 0.57 -3.99 -3.87
N PHE A 92 -0.42 -4.27 -3.04
CA PHE A 92 -1.81 -3.87 -3.34
C PHE A 92 -1.97 -2.35 -3.45
N HIS A 93 -2.93 -1.91 -4.27
CA HIS A 93 -3.21 -0.49 -4.54
C HIS A 93 -2.03 0.26 -5.20
N SER A 94 -1.28 -0.46 -6.04
CA SER A 94 -0.23 0.09 -6.90
C SER A 94 -0.40 -0.41 -8.35
N PRO A 95 0.36 0.14 -9.31
CA PRO A 95 0.40 -0.35 -10.69
C PRO A 95 1.01 -1.75 -10.89
N ARG A 96 1.58 -2.37 -9.84
CA ARG A 96 2.15 -3.73 -9.90
C ARG A 96 1.09 -4.83 -9.91
#